data_AF-A0AAW7QI76-F1
#
_entry.id   AF-A0AAW7QI76-F1
#
_cell.length_a   1.000
_cell.length_b   1.000
_cell.length_c   1.000
_cell.angle_alpha   90.00
_cell.angle_beta   90.00
_cell.angle_gamma   90.00
#
_symmetry.space_group_name_H-M   'P 1'
#
loop_
_entity.id
_entity.type
_entity.pdbx_description
1 polymer ?
#
loop_
_entity_poly.entity_id
_entity_poly.type
_entity_poly.pdbx_seq_one_letter_code
_entity_poly.pdbx_strand_id
1 'polypeptide(L)' 'MKLRTPENLDRSNKTPEEIAKTYGCHFINCNAELVDDIKEQKAEHTYDGVHLYANAY' A
#
# COMPACT_ATOMS: atom_id res chain seq x y z
N MET A 1 -6.50 -10.65 14.76
CA MET A 1 -5.66 -11.03 13.61
C MET A 1 -5.41 -9.79 12.77
N LYS A 2 -4.16 -9.41 12.51
CA LYS A 2 -3.81 -8.24 11.68
C LYS A 2 -4.06 -8.61 10.21
N LEU A 3 -4.87 -7.82 9.49
CA LEU A 3 -5.20 -8.08 8.08
C LEU A 3 -4.32 -7.29 7.11
N ARG A 4 -3.86 -6.10 7.50
CA ARG A 4 -2.88 -5.34 6.73
C ARG A 4 -1.49 -5.90 7.01
N THR A 5 -1.04 -6.84 6.20
CA THR A 5 0.32 -7.40 6.24
C THR A 5 1.01 -7.16 4.91
N PRO A 6 2.35 -7.18 4.84
CA PRO A 6 3.09 -7.07 3.58
C PRO A 6 2.59 -8.03 2.49
N GLU A 7 2.31 -9.27 2.86
CA GLU A 7 1.84 -10.31 1.92
C GLU A 7 0.44 -9.99 1.38
N ASN A 8 -0.44 -9.47 2.23
CA ASN A 8 -1.78 -9.09 1.82
C ASN A 8 -1.75 -7.83 0.94
N LEU A 9 -0.86 -6.87 1.22
CA LEU A 9 -0.67 -5.68 0.37
C LEU A 9 -0.13 -6.05 -1.01
N ASP A 10 0.91 -6.88 -1.07
CA ASP A 10 1.48 -7.36 -2.33
C ASP A 10 0.41 -8.09 -3.16
N ARG A 11 -0.39 -8.97 -2.53
CA ARG A 11 -1.51 -9.65 -3.20
C ARG A 11 -2.58 -8.67 -3.67
N SER A 12 -2.94 -7.69 -2.84
CA SER A 12 -3.98 -6.69 -3.16
C SER A 12 -3.55 -5.74 -4.28
N ASN A 13 -2.26 -5.43 -4.42
CA ASN A 13 -1.74 -4.57 -5.49
C ASN A 13 -1.59 -5.29 -6.83
N LYS A 14 -1.29 -6.60 -6.81
CA LYS A 14 -1.03 -7.38 -8.02
C LYS A 14 -2.21 -7.36 -9.01
N THR A 15 -3.42 -7.62 -8.53
CA THR A 15 -4.60 -7.72 -9.41
C THR A 15 -4.96 -6.38 -10.09
N PRO A 16 -5.04 -5.24 -9.37
CA PRO A 16 -5.22 -3.94 -10.01
C PRO A 16 -4.11 -3.55 -10.99
N GLU A 17 -2.85 -3.89 -10.69
CA GLU A 17 -1.73 -3.63 -11.59
C GLU A 17 -1.88 -4.41 -12.92
N GLU A 18 -2.26 -5.69 -12.84
CA GLU A 18 -2.52 -6.52 -14.03
C GLU A 18 -3.70 -5.97 -14.85
N ILE A 19 -4.79 -5.56 -14.19
CA ILE A 19 -5.95 -4.93 -14.84
C ILE A 19 -5.53 -3.63 -15.54
N ALA A 20 -4.77 -2.77 -14.86
CA ALA A 20 -4.31 -1.51 -15.45
C ALA A 20 -3.50 -1.76 -16.73
N LYS A 21 -2.61 -2.76 -16.72
CA LYS A 21 -1.87 -3.18 -17.93
C LYS A 21 -2.80 -3.64 -19.05
N THR A 22 -3.84 -4.43 -18.75
CA THR A 22 -4.81 -4.91 -19.75
C THR A 22 -5.56 -3.77 -20.45
N TYR A 23 -5.92 -2.71 -19.72
CA TYR A 23 -6.70 -1.60 -20.26
C TYR A 23 -5.87 -0.39 -20.67
N GLY A 24 -4.53 -0.48 -20.62
CA GLY A 24 -3.63 0.64 -20.93
C GLY A 24 -3.69 1.79 -19.93
N CYS A 25 -4.12 1.51 -18.69
CA CYS A 25 -4.15 2.47 -17.60
C CYS A 25 -2.82 2.50 -16.84
N HIS A 26 -2.56 3.61 -16.14
CA HIS A 26 -1.44 3.72 -15.23
C HIS A 26 -1.85 3.26 -13.81
N PHE A 27 -1.15 2.23 -13.30
CA PHE A 27 -1.31 1.80 -11.90
C PHE A 27 -0.37 2.59 -10.99
N ILE A 28 -0.90 3.07 -9.86
CA ILE A 28 -0.13 3.74 -8.81
C ILE A 28 -0.15 2.82 -7.59
N ASN A 29 1.03 2.38 -7.15
CA ASN A 29 1.16 1.70 -5.86
C ASN A 29 1.18 2.75 -4.73
N CYS A 30 0.02 3.02 -4.15
CA CYS A 30 -0.12 3.99 -3.05
C CYS A 30 0.69 3.64 -1.79
N ASN A 31 1.23 2.42 -1.66
CA ASN A 31 2.02 2.01 -0.50
C ASN A 31 3.53 2.29 -0.66
N ALA A 32 4.03 2.55 -1.88
CA ALA A 32 5.47 2.52 -2.18
C ALA A 32 6.31 3.45 -1.28
N GLU A 33 5.81 4.63 -0.95
CA GLU A 33 6.51 5.62 -0.12
C GLU A 33 6.05 5.64 1.34
N LEU A 34 5.02 4.86 1.66
CA LEU A 34 4.37 4.81 2.97
C LEU A 34 4.83 3.63 3.84
N VAL A 35 5.66 2.75 3.29
CA VAL A 35 6.18 1.58 4.00
C VAL A 35 7.66 1.72 4.34
N ASP A 36 8.08 1.05 5.41
CA ASP A 36 9.47 0.92 5.84
C ASP A 36 10.21 -0.20 5.10
N ASP A 37 11.45 -0.47 5.52
CA ASP A 37 12.32 -1.47 4.91
C ASP A 37 11.79 -2.91 5.01
N ILE A 38 10.87 -3.19 5.95
CA ILE A 38 10.20 -4.48 6.09
C ILE A 38 8.79 -4.49 5.49
N LYS A 39 8.44 -3.47 4.69
CA LYS A 39 7.14 -3.25 4.04
C LYS A 39 5.97 -3.02 5.02
N GLU A 40 6.26 -2.69 6.27
CA GLU A 40 5.25 -2.27 7.23
C GLU A 40 4.99 -0.77 7.14
N GLN A 41 3.83 -0.29 7.58
CA GLN A 41 3.51 1.14 7.47
C GLN A 41 4.41 1.96 8.40
N LYS A 42 5.04 3.02 7.88
CA LYS A 42 5.89 3.91 8.70
C LYS A 42 5.08 4.47 9.87
N ALA A 43 5.58 4.31 11.10
CA ALA A 43 4.87 4.71 12.31
C ALA A 43 4.57 6.22 12.36
N GLU A 44 5.44 7.04 11.76
CA GLU A 44 5.24 8.49 11.63
C GLU A 44 4.13 8.91 10.66
N HIS A 45 3.57 7.96 9.91
CA HIS A 45 2.54 8.20 8.88
C HIS A 45 1.17 7.61 9.26
N THR A 46 1.04 6.91 10.40
CA THR A 46 -0.22 6.27 10.82
C THR A 46 -0.41 6.22 12.32
N TYR A 47 -1.66 6.24 12.80
CA TYR A 47 -1.98 6.07 14.22
C TYR A 47 -2.51 4.67 14.57
N ASP A 48 -2.98 3.90 13.59
CA ASP A 48 -3.56 2.57 13.81
C ASP A 48 -3.09 1.51 12.80
N GLY A 49 -2.13 1.87 11.94
CA GLY A 49 -1.64 0.99 10.89
C GLY A 49 -2.60 0.85 9.71
N VAL A 50 -3.60 1.72 9.55
CA VAL A 50 -4.50 1.77 8.40
C VAL A 50 -4.71 3.20 7.93
N HIS A 51 -5.11 4.09 8.82
CA HIS A 51 -5.39 5.49 8.53
C HIS A 51 -4.10 6.30 8.52
N LEU A 52 -4.06 7.31 7.65
CA LEU A 52 -2.90 8.17 7.47
C LEU A 52 -3.03 9.47 8.26
N TYR A 53 -1.91 9.94 8.80
CA TYR A 53 -1.78 11.32 9.23
C TYR A 53 -1.73 12.28 8.02
N ALA A 54 -1.97 13.57 8.25
CA ALA A 54 -2.01 14.57 7.20
C ALA A 54 -0.69 14.73 6.43
N ASN A 55 0.46 14.45 7.06
CA ASN A 55 1.79 14.50 6.43
C ASN A 55 2.06 13.34 5.46
N ALA A 56 1.18 12.35 5.41
CA ALA A 56 1.32 11.16 4.57
C ALA A 56 0.36 11.14 3.36
N TYR A 57 -0.46 12.19 3.20
CA TYR A 57 -1.26 12.46 1.99
C TYR A 57 -0.47 13.34 1.02
#